data_AF-A0A5E4Z9G7-F1
#
_entry.id   AF-A0A5E4Z9G7-F1
#
_cell.length_a   1.000
_cell.length_b   1.000
_cell.length_c   1.000
_cell.angle_alpha   90.00
_cell.angle_beta   90.00
_cell.angle_gamma   90.00
#
_symmetry.space_group_name_H-M   'P 1'
#
loop_
_entity.id
_entity.type
_entity.pdbx_description
1 polymer ?
#
loop_
_entity_poly.entity_id
_entity_poly.type
_entity_poly.pdbx_seq_one_letter_code
_entity_poly.pdbx_strand_id
1 'polypeptide(L)'
;MSKCANKECGLCYPKGAQEPEKKEVPFDCVQAWHFYQKKAEAIVAEHDPIARNRRINAAYAQLWLEDQRFQWAGLAAFASKQVGCGLIHAAGMVANSNRQRDAHQAWMRQSSALERMSPFASPRMPMHDQGAGGASAFAYETLTKGNTALFLDIWPLHMFYKKYGLQRFKSCLGEREQLAGKVVWPLEEEVTFGKPTPEIAQGFEAIDAGNLHDGVRALARHEQLNILQPAMYDNVRFAALMRSNQFFWVTNFPTGFSQEIQLTLSNECKSERVDDPRHVGFSKSRFANLADGKERMKFVLRAADQFDWLLRDPLGRYDVGNALSGVARGRK
;
A
#
# COMPACT_ATOMS: atom_id res chain seq x y z
N MET A 1 -10.97 -62.65 -36.99
CA MET A 1 -10.92 -61.50 -36.05
C MET A 1 -12.34 -61.00 -35.85
N SER A 2 -13.00 -61.40 -34.75
CA SER A 2 -14.38 -61.01 -34.46
C SER A 2 -14.43 -59.58 -33.92
N LYS A 3 -15.45 -58.83 -34.33
CA LYS A 3 -15.73 -57.48 -33.82
C LYS A 3 -16.21 -57.59 -32.37
N CYS A 4 -15.58 -56.88 -31.41
CA CYS A 4 -16.03 -56.84 -30.02
C CYS A 4 -17.50 -56.36 -29.99
N ALA A 5 -18.43 -57.21 -29.57
CA ALA A 5 -19.86 -56.87 -29.47
C ALA A 5 -20.25 -56.29 -28.10
N ASN A 6 -19.33 -56.26 -27.13
CA ASN A 6 -19.61 -55.84 -25.77
C ASN A 6 -19.07 -54.43 -25.48
N LYS A 7 -19.98 -53.47 -25.23
CA LYS A 7 -19.68 -52.06 -24.92
C LYS A 7 -19.09 -51.83 -23.53
N GLU A 8 -19.08 -52.83 -22.66
CA GLU A 8 -18.51 -52.74 -21.31
C GLU A 8 -17.09 -53.33 -21.21
N CYS A 9 -16.53 -53.81 -22.33
CA CYS A 9 -15.19 -54.36 -22.36
C CYS A 9 -14.13 -53.25 -22.16
N GLY A 10 -13.51 -53.19 -20.98
CA GLY A 10 -12.46 -52.21 -20.65
C GLY A 10 -11.19 -52.33 -21.49
N LEU A 11 -10.99 -53.44 -22.21
CA LEU A 11 -9.91 -53.64 -23.18
C LEU A 11 -10.25 -53.09 -24.57
N CYS A 12 -11.51 -53.15 -25.01
CA CYS A 12 -11.94 -52.56 -26.30
C CYS A 12 -12.32 -51.07 -26.12
N TYR A 13 -12.71 -50.64 -24.91
CA TYR A 13 -13.05 -49.26 -24.53
C TYR A 13 -12.45 -48.92 -23.15
N PRO A 14 -11.21 -48.39 -23.11
CA PRO A 14 -10.60 -47.98 -21.85
C PRO A 14 -11.43 -46.86 -21.21
N LYS A 15 -11.95 -47.12 -20.00
CA LYS A 15 -12.60 -46.11 -19.15
C LYS A 15 -11.53 -45.13 -18.66
N GLY A 16 -11.31 -44.07 -19.44
CA GLY A 16 -10.27 -43.09 -19.15
C GLY A 16 -9.84 -42.21 -20.31
N ALA A 17 -10.56 -42.19 -21.44
CA ALA A 17 -10.46 -41.04 -22.33
C ALA A 17 -11.15 -39.87 -21.62
N GLN A 18 -10.37 -39.13 -20.83
CA GLN A 18 -10.77 -37.80 -20.35
C GLN A 18 -11.30 -37.03 -21.56
N GLU A 19 -12.48 -36.44 -21.42
CA GLU A 19 -12.88 -35.36 -22.31
C GLU A 19 -11.71 -34.39 -22.43
N PRO A 20 -11.39 -33.89 -23.63
CA PRO A 20 -10.34 -32.89 -23.76
C PRO A 20 -10.67 -31.78 -22.77
N GLU A 21 -9.76 -31.55 -21.82
CA GLU A 21 -9.72 -30.35 -20.99
C GLU A 21 -10.14 -29.20 -21.90
N LYS A 22 -11.25 -28.52 -21.57
CA LYS A 22 -11.66 -27.32 -22.29
C LYS A 22 -10.44 -26.42 -22.29
N LYS A 23 -9.72 -26.33 -23.41
CA LYS A 23 -8.66 -25.36 -23.61
C LYS A 23 -9.33 -24.01 -23.36
N GLU A 24 -9.07 -23.42 -22.20
CA GLU A 24 -9.49 -22.05 -21.92
C GLU A 24 -9.02 -21.22 -23.11
N VAL A 25 -9.98 -20.63 -23.84
CA VAL A 25 -9.65 -19.67 -24.88
C VAL A 25 -8.81 -18.60 -24.18
N PRO A 26 -7.56 -18.37 -24.60
CA PRO A 26 -6.72 -17.39 -23.92
C PRO A 26 -7.45 -16.04 -23.96
N PHE A 27 -7.68 -15.43 -22.80
CA PHE A 27 -8.18 -14.05 -22.74
C PHE A 27 -7.34 -13.17 -23.68
N ASP A 28 -7.96 -12.20 -24.34
CA ASP A 28 -7.17 -11.12 -24.95
C ASP A 28 -6.49 -10.27 -23.86
N CYS A 29 -5.62 -9.34 -24.26
CA CYS A 29 -4.87 -8.51 -23.31
C CYS A 29 -5.81 -7.67 -22.42
N VAL A 30 -6.82 -7.03 -23.00
CA VAL A 30 -7.78 -6.18 -22.27
C VAL A 30 -8.60 -7.00 -21.27
N GLN A 31 -9.11 -8.17 -21.68
CA GLN A 31 -9.84 -9.10 -20.83
C GLN A 31 -8.99 -9.58 -19.65
N ALA A 32 -7.72 -9.94 -19.92
CA ALA A 32 -6.78 -10.37 -18.90
C ALA A 32 -6.46 -9.25 -17.90
N TRP A 33 -6.24 -8.02 -18.35
CA TRP A 33 -6.07 -6.86 -17.47
C TRP A 33 -7.32 -6.60 -16.64
N HIS A 34 -8.48 -6.58 -17.28
CA HIS A 34 -9.75 -6.33 -16.62
C HIS A 34 -10.03 -7.38 -15.54
N PHE A 35 -9.74 -8.65 -15.80
CA PHE A 35 -9.87 -9.73 -14.83
C PHE A 35 -9.05 -9.47 -13.55
N TYR A 36 -7.77 -9.14 -13.68
CA TYR A 36 -6.93 -8.84 -12.51
C TYR A 36 -7.27 -7.50 -11.86
N GLN A 37 -7.72 -6.51 -12.64
CA GLN A 37 -8.20 -5.25 -12.09
C GLN A 37 -9.44 -5.47 -11.21
N LYS A 38 -10.43 -6.26 -11.66
CA LYS A 38 -11.61 -6.58 -10.86
C LYS A 38 -11.29 -7.38 -9.59
N LYS A 39 -10.26 -8.22 -9.62
CA LYS A 39 -9.74 -8.86 -8.40
C LYS A 39 -9.15 -7.86 -7.42
N ALA A 40 -8.38 -6.88 -7.90
CA ALA A 40 -7.85 -5.82 -7.06
C ALA A 40 -8.98 -4.94 -6.49
N GLU A 41 -9.98 -4.58 -7.31
CA GLU A 41 -11.17 -3.84 -6.89
C GLU A 41 -11.92 -4.56 -5.76
N ALA A 42 -12.10 -5.88 -5.85
CA ALA A 42 -12.75 -6.66 -4.81
C ALA A 42 -12.01 -6.61 -3.45
N ILE A 43 -10.68 -6.51 -3.46
CA ILE A 43 -9.87 -6.36 -2.25
C ILE A 43 -10.08 -4.98 -1.62
N VAL A 44 -10.15 -3.94 -2.45
CA VAL A 44 -10.32 -2.54 -2.01
C VAL A 44 -11.78 -2.11 -1.83
N ALA A 45 -12.75 -2.99 -2.10
CA ALA A 45 -14.18 -2.71 -1.91
C ALA A 45 -14.58 -2.54 -0.43
N GLU A 46 -13.72 -2.92 0.52
CA GLU A 46 -13.93 -2.68 1.95
C GLU A 46 -14.08 -1.18 2.24
N HIS A 47 -15.16 -0.81 2.94
CA HIS A 47 -15.51 0.60 3.17
C HIS A 47 -14.64 1.24 4.24
N ASP A 48 -14.38 0.54 5.35
CA ASP A 48 -13.50 1.04 6.41
C ASP A 48 -12.06 1.15 5.87
N PRO A 49 -11.47 2.36 5.80
CA PRO A 49 -10.11 2.54 5.28
C PRO A 49 -9.04 1.74 6.03
N ILE A 50 -9.21 1.52 7.33
CA ILE A 50 -8.25 0.75 8.14
C ILE A 50 -8.37 -0.74 7.82
N ALA A 51 -9.58 -1.29 7.78
CA ALA A 51 -9.80 -2.67 7.33
C ALA A 51 -9.35 -2.88 5.88
N ARG A 52 -9.64 -1.93 4.98
CA ARG A 52 -9.18 -1.95 3.59
C ARG A 52 -7.65 -1.99 3.49
N ASN A 53 -6.96 -1.12 4.24
CA ASN A 53 -5.49 -1.14 4.30
C ASN A 53 -4.97 -2.51 4.76
N ARG A 54 -5.58 -3.13 5.78
CA ARG A 54 -5.18 -4.49 6.21
C ARG A 54 -5.33 -5.53 5.11
N ARG A 55 -6.41 -5.48 4.31
CA ARG A 55 -6.60 -6.37 3.16
C ARG A 55 -5.53 -6.15 2.09
N ILE A 56 -5.18 -4.90 1.81
CA ILE A 56 -4.09 -4.53 0.89
C ILE A 56 -2.74 -5.09 1.38
N ASN A 57 -2.41 -4.89 2.66
CA ASN A 57 -1.17 -5.39 3.27
C ASN A 57 -1.08 -6.91 3.13
N ALA A 58 -2.19 -7.60 3.43
CA ALA A 58 -2.27 -9.04 3.35
C ALA A 58 -2.09 -9.55 1.91
N ALA A 59 -2.70 -8.88 0.92
CA ALA A 59 -2.58 -9.25 -0.48
C ALA A 59 -1.14 -9.11 -1.01
N TYR A 60 -0.41 -8.06 -0.61
CA TYR A 60 1.01 -7.92 -0.95
C TYR A 60 1.88 -8.95 -0.26
N ALA A 61 1.64 -9.20 1.04
CA ALA A 61 2.38 -10.22 1.77
C ALA A 61 2.17 -11.62 1.18
N GLN A 62 0.93 -11.98 0.84
CA GLN A 62 0.59 -13.25 0.17
C GLN A 62 1.29 -13.36 -1.19
N LEU A 63 1.27 -12.30 -1.98
CA LEU A 63 1.94 -12.28 -3.29
C LEU A 63 3.44 -12.60 -3.17
N TRP A 64 4.13 -12.03 -2.18
CA TRP A 64 5.55 -12.33 -1.93
C TRP A 64 5.76 -13.72 -1.34
N LEU A 65 4.90 -14.18 -0.43
CA LEU A 65 5.00 -15.52 0.16
C LEU A 65 4.82 -16.62 -0.89
N GLU A 66 4.00 -16.38 -1.91
CA GLU A 66 3.81 -17.30 -3.04
C GLU A 66 4.95 -17.24 -4.07
N ASP A 67 5.59 -16.09 -4.26
CA ASP A 67 6.73 -15.92 -5.16
C ASP A 67 7.69 -14.86 -4.61
N GLN A 68 8.77 -15.33 -3.98
CA GLN A 68 9.75 -14.48 -3.30
C GLN A 68 10.58 -13.61 -4.26
N ARG A 69 10.48 -13.82 -5.59
CA ARG A 69 11.09 -12.92 -6.58
C ARG A 69 10.45 -11.53 -6.54
N PHE A 70 9.20 -11.42 -6.07
CA PHE A 70 8.50 -10.15 -5.93
C PHE A 70 8.90 -9.40 -4.66
N GLN A 71 10.20 -9.16 -4.46
CA GLN A 71 10.72 -8.44 -3.30
C GLN A 71 10.03 -7.07 -3.11
N TRP A 72 9.65 -6.39 -4.20
CA TRP A 72 8.88 -5.15 -4.13
C TRP A 72 7.55 -5.36 -3.40
N ALA A 73 6.83 -6.46 -3.66
CA ALA A 73 5.57 -6.76 -2.98
C ALA A 73 5.77 -7.03 -1.48
N GLY A 74 6.84 -7.74 -1.12
CA GLY A 74 7.21 -7.96 0.29
C GLY A 74 7.48 -6.64 1.02
N LEU A 75 8.27 -5.76 0.41
CA LEU A 75 8.54 -4.43 0.94
C LEU A 75 7.27 -3.56 1.01
N ALA A 76 6.43 -3.60 -0.03
CA ALA A 76 5.18 -2.87 -0.13
C ALA A 76 4.18 -3.30 0.95
N ALA A 77 4.16 -4.58 1.35
CA ALA A 77 3.34 -5.04 2.46
C ALA A 77 3.69 -4.32 3.78
N PHE A 78 4.97 -4.14 4.07
CA PHE A 78 5.43 -3.38 5.24
C PHE A 78 5.16 -1.87 5.10
N ALA A 79 5.41 -1.30 3.91
CA ALA A 79 5.16 0.11 3.66
C ALA A 79 3.67 0.46 3.80
N SER A 80 2.79 -0.34 3.20
CA SER A 80 1.34 -0.19 3.33
C SER A 80 0.87 -0.45 4.78
N LYS A 81 1.49 -1.38 5.52
CA LYS A 81 1.25 -1.54 6.97
C LYS A 81 1.60 -0.27 7.74
N GLN A 82 2.70 0.38 7.39
CA GLN A 82 3.10 1.63 8.03
C GLN A 82 2.10 2.75 7.74
N VAL A 83 1.54 2.80 6.53
CA VAL A 83 0.41 3.68 6.20
C VAL A 83 -0.78 3.39 7.12
N GLY A 84 -1.13 2.12 7.34
CA GLY A 84 -2.17 1.72 8.28
C GLY A 84 -1.98 2.22 9.71
N CYS A 85 -0.73 2.18 10.22
CA CYS A 85 -0.38 2.77 11.51
C CYS A 85 -0.62 4.28 11.53
N GLY A 86 -0.27 4.97 10.44
CA GLY A 86 -0.56 6.40 10.26
C GLY A 86 -2.06 6.71 10.24
N LEU A 87 -2.87 5.88 9.57
CA LEU A 87 -4.34 6.01 9.55
C LEU A 87 -4.95 5.86 10.95
N ILE A 88 -4.51 4.87 11.74
CA ILE A 88 -4.99 4.68 13.12
C ILE A 88 -4.64 5.90 13.98
N HIS A 89 -3.41 6.40 13.88
CA HIS A 89 -2.98 7.59 14.60
C HIS A 89 -3.80 8.83 14.21
N ALA A 90 -3.96 9.07 12.92
CA ALA A 90 -4.75 10.20 12.41
C ALA A 90 -6.21 10.13 12.84
N ALA A 91 -6.84 8.94 12.77
CA ALA A 91 -8.20 8.72 13.25
C ALA A 91 -8.35 9.03 14.75
N GLY A 92 -7.36 8.63 15.56
CA GLY A 92 -7.31 8.95 16.99
C GLY A 92 -7.28 10.45 17.27
N MET A 93 -6.46 11.20 16.51
CA MET A 93 -6.37 12.65 16.62
C MET A 93 -7.67 13.36 16.21
N VAL A 94 -8.29 12.92 15.12
CA VAL A 94 -9.59 13.44 14.66
C VAL A 94 -10.67 13.19 15.72
N ALA A 95 -10.74 11.96 16.25
CA ALA A 95 -11.69 11.61 17.29
C ALA A 95 -11.49 12.44 18.57
N ASN A 96 -10.24 12.67 18.97
CA ASN A 96 -9.94 13.51 20.12
C ASN A 96 -10.40 14.97 19.91
N SER A 97 -10.07 15.53 18.75
CA SER A 97 -10.47 16.88 18.36
C SER A 97 -12.00 17.04 18.30
N ASN A 98 -12.73 16.06 17.75
CA ASN A 98 -14.19 16.01 17.74
C ASN A 98 -14.76 15.99 19.15
N ARG A 99 -14.28 15.10 20.03
CA ARG A 99 -14.76 15.01 21.41
C ARG A 99 -14.62 16.34 22.16
N GLN A 100 -13.52 17.06 21.97
CA GLN A 100 -13.32 18.38 22.56
C GLN A 100 -14.36 19.38 22.05
N ARG A 101 -14.61 19.41 20.72
CA ARG A 101 -15.66 20.24 20.09
C ARG A 101 -17.04 19.93 20.64
N ASP A 102 -17.39 18.67 20.68
CA ASP A 102 -18.71 18.23 21.12
C ASP A 102 -18.95 18.57 22.58
N ALA A 103 -17.93 18.38 23.44
CA ALA A 103 -18.00 18.74 24.86
C ALA A 103 -18.22 20.24 25.05
N HIS A 104 -17.51 21.08 24.30
CA HIS A 104 -17.68 22.53 24.37
C HIS A 104 -19.03 23.00 23.81
N GLN A 105 -19.49 22.41 22.70
CA GLN A 105 -20.80 22.72 22.14
C GLN A 105 -21.95 22.26 23.05
N ALA A 106 -21.80 21.12 23.72
CA ALA A 106 -22.75 20.66 24.73
C ALA A 106 -22.81 21.62 25.92
N TRP A 107 -21.64 22.02 26.43
CA TRP A 107 -21.54 23.05 27.49
C TRP A 107 -22.19 24.36 27.06
N MET A 108 -21.89 24.87 25.87
CA MET A 108 -22.51 26.10 25.33
C MET A 108 -24.04 26.02 25.26
N ARG A 109 -24.61 24.83 25.03
CA ARG A 109 -26.07 24.65 24.99
C ARG A 109 -26.70 24.55 26.38
N GLN A 110 -26.00 23.95 27.34
CA GLN A 110 -26.54 23.63 28.66
C GLN A 110 -26.22 24.68 29.73
N SER A 111 -25.15 25.46 29.54
CA SER A 111 -24.70 26.45 30.52
C SER A 111 -25.56 27.70 30.52
N SER A 112 -25.74 28.25 31.72
CA SER A 112 -26.36 29.56 31.94
C SER A 112 -25.52 30.70 31.34
N ALA A 113 -26.12 31.88 31.20
CA ALA A 113 -25.39 33.06 30.70
C ALA A 113 -24.19 33.44 31.59
N LEU A 114 -24.31 33.29 32.91
CA LEU A 114 -23.25 33.60 33.86
C LEU A 114 -22.08 32.60 33.78
N GLU A 115 -22.38 31.31 33.63
CA GLU A 115 -21.35 30.28 33.42
C GLU A 115 -20.58 30.49 32.11
N ARG A 116 -21.27 30.92 31.04
CA ARG A 116 -20.63 31.23 29.76
C ARG A 116 -19.66 32.41 29.83
N MET A 117 -19.86 33.32 30.80
CA MET A 117 -18.95 34.44 31.05
C MET A 117 -17.71 34.05 31.88
N SER A 118 -17.69 32.86 32.50
CA SER A 118 -16.56 32.41 33.30
C SER A 118 -15.45 31.79 32.43
N PRO A 119 -14.20 32.30 32.49
CA PRO A 119 -13.09 31.76 31.71
C PRO A 119 -12.63 30.37 32.17
N PHE A 120 -13.11 29.90 33.33
CA PHE A 120 -12.72 28.62 33.92
C PHE A 120 -13.82 27.55 33.86
N ALA A 121 -15.05 27.93 33.51
CA ALA A 121 -16.18 27.02 33.48
C ALA A 121 -16.26 26.19 32.19
N SER A 122 -15.66 26.68 31.09
CA SER A 122 -15.72 25.99 29.80
C SER A 122 -14.79 24.76 29.74
N PRO A 123 -15.23 23.66 29.10
CA PRO A 123 -14.34 22.57 28.73
C PRO A 123 -13.19 23.07 27.87
N ARG A 124 -11.97 22.53 28.09
CA ARG A 124 -10.79 22.90 27.32
C ARG A 124 -10.93 22.48 25.86
N MET A 125 -10.74 23.45 24.96
CA MET A 125 -10.57 23.23 23.51
C MET A 125 -9.36 24.00 22.99
N PRO A 126 -8.15 23.46 23.17
CA PRO A 126 -6.95 24.14 22.72
C PRO A 126 -6.94 24.28 21.19
N MET A 127 -6.64 25.47 20.66
CA MET A 127 -6.63 25.72 19.22
C MET A 127 -5.63 24.80 18.48
N HIS A 128 -4.54 24.40 19.13
CA HIS A 128 -3.56 23.48 18.56
C HIS A 128 -4.15 22.07 18.34
N ASP A 129 -4.96 21.55 19.26
CA ASP A 129 -5.64 20.25 19.11
C ASP A 129 -6.65 20.27 17.97
N GLN A 130 -7.31 21.41 17.78
CA GLN A 130 -8.27 21.62 16.69
C GLN A 130 -7.57 21.66 15.33
N GLY A 131 -6.45 22.40 15.22
CA GLY A 131 -5.60 22.41 14.05
C GLY A 131 -5.00 21.03 13.74
N ALA A 132 -4.51 20.33 14.76
CA ALA A 132 -3.99 18.97 14.64
C ALA A 132 -5.07 17.98 14.16
N GLY A 133 -6.31 18.09 14.66
CA GLY A 133 -7.44 17.29 14.19
C GLY A 133 -7.76 17.51 12.71
N GLY A 134 -7.79 18.77 12.26
CA GLY A 134 -8.00 19.10 10.84
C GLY A 134 -6.87 18.59 9.94
N ALA A 135 -5.62 18.79 10.34
CA ALA A 135 -4.46 18.26 9.62
C ALA A 135 -4.47 16.71 9.56
N SER A 136 -4.88 16.05 10.64
CA SER A 136 -5.00 14.60 10.71
C SER A 136 -6.11 14.06 9.81
N ALA A 137 -7.25 14.76 9.72
CA ALA A 137 -8.33 14.39 8.81
C ALA A 137 -7.86 14.42 7.35
N PHE A 138 -7.14 15.47 6.95
CA PHE A 138 -6.57 15.59 5.61
C PHE A 138 -5.52 14.52 5.32
N ALA A 139 -4.61 14.24 6.28
CA ALA A 139 -3.65 13.14 6.16
C ALA A 139 -4.35 11.79 6.00
N TYR A 140 -5.37 11.53 6.82
CA TYR A 140 -6.15 10.28 6.80
C TYR A 140 -6.75 10.03 5.42
N GLU A 141 -7.40 11.05 4.83
CA GLU A 141 -7.99 10.97 3.50
C GLU A 141 -6.93 10.75 2.41
N THR A 142 -5.85 11.55 2.44
CA THR A 142 -4.81 11.51 1.39
C THR A 142 -4.06 10.18 1.40
N LEU A 143 -3.68 9.68 2.58
CA LEU A 143 -3.03 8.37 2.74
C LEU A 143 -3.94 7.23 2.30
N THR A 144 -5.23 7.33 2.63
CA THR A 144 -6.24 6.35 2.22
C THR A 144 -6.37 6.29 0.70
N LYS A 145 -6.48 7.46 0.04
CA LYS A 145 -6.58 7.59 -1.42
C LYS A 145 -5.34 7.03 -2.11
N GLY A 146 -4.16 7.49 -1.68
CA GLY A 146 -2.87 7.06 -2.23
C GLY A 146 -2.63 5.56 -2.11
N ASN A 147 -2.82 4.98 -0.92
CA ASN A 147 -2.60 3.54 -0.70
C ASN A 147 -3.54 2.67 -1.53
N THR A 148 -4.80 3.08 -1.68
CA THR A 148 -5.79 2.36 -2.48
C THR A 148 -5.40 2.39 -3.97
N ALA A 149 -5.01 3.56 -4.48
CA ALA A 149 -4.63 3.71 -5.88
C ALA A 149 -3.33 2.96 -6.22
N LEU A 150 -2.31 3.00 -5.35
CA LEU A 150 -1.09 2.21 -5.54
C LEU A 150 -1.37 0.72 -5.62
N PHE A 151 -2.27 0.22 -4.78
CA PHE A 151 -2.66 -1.18 -4.84
C PHE A 151 -3.35 -1.54 -6.16
N LEU A 152 -4.31 -0.71 -6.58
CA LEU A 152 -5.01 -0.84 -7.86
C LEU A 152 -4.08 -0.69 -9.06
N ASP A 153 -2.94 -0.03 -8.90
CA ASP A 153 -1.92 0.07 -9.94
C ASP A 153 -0.99 -1.14 -9.98
N ILE A 154 -0.28 -1.41 -8.87
CA ILE A 154 0.87 -2.32 -8.89
C ILE A 154 0.49 -3.79 -8.74
N TRP A 155 -0.55 -4.11 -7.96
CA TRP A 155 -0.91 -5.51 -7.71
C TRP A 155 -1.38 -6.23 -8.99
N PRO A 156 -2.24 -5.64 -9.85
CA PRO A 156 -2.60 -6.25 -11.13
C PRO A 156 -1.40 -6.49 -12.05
N LEU A 157 -0.39 -5.61 -12.06
CA LEU A 157 0.82 -5.79 -12.85
C LEU A 157 1.55 -7.08 -12.46
N HIS A 158 1.75 -7.28 -11.16
CA HIS A 158 2.41 -8.49 -10.65
C HIS A 158 1.61 -9.75 -10.96
N MET A 159 0.30 -9.71 -10.77
CA MET A 159 -0.56 -10.87 -11.01
C MET A 159 -0.63 -11.26 -12.48
N PHE A 160 -0.67 -10.26 -13.38
CA PHE A 160 -0.62 -10.50 -14.81
C PHE A 160 0.72 -11.13 -15.20
N TYR A 161 1.84 -10.55 -14.77
CA TYR A 161 3.17 -11.09 -15.03
C TYR A 161 3.31 -12.53 -14.48
N LYS A 162 2.89 -12.76 -13.23
CA LYS A 162 2.93 -14.08 -12.58
C LYS A 162 2.19 -15.15 -13.38
N LYS A 163 1.04 -14.81 -13.98
CA LYS A 163 0.21 -15.77 -14.74
C LYS A 163 0.68 -15.97 -16.18
N TYR A 164 1.11 -14.91 -16.86
CA TYR A 164 1.30 -14.90 -18.31
C TYR A 164 2.77 -14.77 -18.76
N GLY A 165 3.68 -14.47 -17.84
CA GLY A 165 5.11 -14.30 -18.11
C GLY A 165 5.47 -12.98 -18.81
N LEU A 166 6.77 -12.71 -18.91
CA LEU A 166 7.32 -11.42 -19.36
C LEU A 166 6.89 -11.04 -20.78
N GLN A 167 6.97 -11.98 -21.73
CA GLN A 167 6.71 -11.72 -23.15
C GLN A 167 5.29 -11.16 -23.35
N ARG A 168 4.30 -11.86 -22.79
CA ARG A 168 2.89 -11.44 -22.88
C ARG A 168 2.60 -10.21 -22.03
N PHE A 169 3.22 -10.09 -20.85
CA PHE A 169 3.11 -8.88 -20.04
C PHE A 169 3.51 -7.63 -20.83
N LYS A 170 4.68 -7.65 -21.48
CA LYS A 170 5.17 -6.52 -22.28
C LYS A 170 4.30 -6.22 -23.48
N SER A 171 3.87 -7.24 -24.24
CA SER A 171 3.01 -7.03 -25.41
C SER A 171 1.65 -6.42 -25.03
N CYS A 172 1.12 -6.80 -23.86
CA CYS A 172 -0.18 -6.33 -23.38
C CYS A 172 -0.12 -5.04 -22.57
N LEU A 173 1.05 -4.57 -22.12
CA LEU A 173 1.17 -3.51 -21.11
C LEU A 173 0.45 -2.21 -21.52
N GLY A 174 0.58 -1.80 -22.78
CA GLY A 174 -0.06 -0.58 -23.29
C GLY A 174 -1.59 -0.68 -23.39
N GLU A 175 -2.15 -1.89 -23.51
CA GLU A 175 -3.60 -2.07 -23.61
C GLU A 175 -4.33 -1.86 -22.29
N ARG A 176 -3.59 -1.81 -21.17
CA ARG A 176 -4.14 -1.58 -19.84
C ARG A 176 -4.83 -0.22 -19.71
N GLU A 177 -4.34 0.80 -20.41
CA GLU A 177 -4.92 2.15 -20.43
C GLU A 177 -6.37 2.17 -20.98
N GLN A 178 -6.74 1.19 -21.82
CA GLN A 178 -8.11 1.08 -22.38
C GLN A 178 -9.19 0.79 -21.33
N LEU A 179 -8.78 0.45 -20.09
CA LEU A 179 -9.68 0.28 -18.96
C LEU A 179 -10.01 1.59 -18.24
N ALA A 180 -9.34 2.69 -18.57
CA ALA A 180 -9.64 4.00 -18.00
C ALA A 180 -11.15 4.33 -18.11
N GLY A 181 -11.73 4.84 -17.02
CA GLY A 181 -13.18 5.11 -16.92
C GLY A 181 -14.08 3.88 -16.78
N LYS A 182 -13.54 2.65 -16.83
CA LYS A 182 -14.30 1.39 -16.64
C LYS A 182 -13.97 0.67 -15.32
N VAL A 183 -12.98 1.18 -14.62
CA VAL A 183 -12.39 0.58 -13.41
C VAL A 183 -12.29 1.63 -12.31
N VAL A 184 -12.24 1.17 -11.07
CA VAL A 184 -12.06 2.08 -9.92
C VAL A 184 -10.65 2.66 -10.00
N TRP A 185 -10.56 3.99 -10.08
CA TRP A 185 -9.29 4.70 -10.07
C TRP A 185 -9.43 6.03 -9.30
N PRO A 186 -9.06 6.05 -8.00
CA PRO A 186 -9.28 7.23 -7.16
C PRO A 186 -8.49 8.47 -7.58
N LEU A 187 -7.42 8.31 -8.38
CA LEU A 187 -6.50 9.39 -8.77
C LEU A 187 -6.76 9.90 -10.19
N GLU A 188 -7.97 9.76 -10.72
CA GLU A 188 -8.28 10.08 -12.12
C GLU A 188 -8.05 11.55 -12.51
N GLU A 189 -8.14 12.46 -11.54
CA GLU A 189 -7.87 13.88 -11.76
C GLU A 189 -6.38 14.20 -11.86
N GLU A 190 -5.54 13.44 -11.14
CA GLU A 190 -4.11 13.74 -11.02
C GLU A 190 -3.23 12.86 -11.92
N VAL A 191 -3.65 11.62 -12.19
CA VAL A 191 -2.85 10.61 -12.89
C VAL A 191 -3.74 9.77 -13.80
N THR A 192 -3.37 9.65 -15.08
CA THR A 192 -4.07 8.77 -16.03
C THR A 192 -3.88 7.29 -15.66
N PHE A 193 -4.99 6.55 -15.58
CA PHE A 193 -4.96 5.11 -15.27
C PHE A 193 -4.23 4.31 -16.36
N GLY A 194 -3.41 3.35 -15.96
CA GLY A 194 -2.88 2.31 -16.84
C GLY A 194 -1.84 2.76 -17.87
N LYS A 195 -1.42 4.03 -17.82
CA LYS A 195 -0.40 4.57 -18.72
C LYS A 195 0.93 3.80 -18.54
N PRO A 196 1.49 3.21 -19.60
CA PRO A 196 2.75 2.49 -19.50
C PRO A 196 3.91 3.45 -19.25
N THR A 197 4.74 3.14 -18.27
CA THR A 197 6.03 3.82 -18.02
C THR A 197 7.17 2.84 -18.28
N PRO A 198 8.35 3.33 -18.72
CA PRO A 198 9.51 2.45 -18.95
C PRO A 198 9.89 1.65 -17.69
N GLU A 199 9.76 2.27 -16.51
CA GLU A 199 10.04 1.64 -15.23
C GLU A 199 9.23 0.36 -14.98
N ILE A 200 7.98 0.28 -15.44
CA ILE A 200 7.17 -0.94 -15.28
C ILE A 200 7.82 -2.10 -16.04
N ALA A 201 8.10 -1.92 -17.34
CA ALA A 201 8.69 -2.96 -18.16
C ALA A 201 10.08 -3.35 -17.64
N GLN A 202 10.92 -2.37 -17.31
CA GLN A 202 12.26 -2.58 -16.76
C GLN A 202 12.22 -3.36 -15.43
N GLY A 203 11.24 -3.07 -14.57
CA GLY A 203 11.07 -3.75 -13.30
C GLY A 203 10.81 -5.24 -13.47
N PHE A 204 9.86 -5.61 -14.34
CA PHE A 204 9.55 -7.01 -14.59
C PHE A 204 10.61 -7.73 -15.43
N GLU A 205 11.31 -7.04 -16.33
CA GLU A 205 12.50 -7.57 -17.02
C GLU A 205 13.61 -7.93 -16.04
N ALA A 206 13.90 -7.06 -15.08
CA ALA A 206 14.90 -7.31 -14.05
C ALA A 206 14.51 -8.49 -13.15
N ILE A 207 13.22 -8.60 -12.77
CA ILE A 207 12.70 -9.75 -12.01
C ILE A 207 12.87 -11.06 -12.80
N ASP A 208 12.55 -11.05 -14.09
CA ASP A 208 12.66 -12.21 -14.97
C ASP A 208 14.12 -12.67 -15.14
N ALA A 209 15.05 -11.72 -15.20
CA ALA A 209 16.49 -11.95 -15.26
C ALA A 209 17.13 -12.33 -13.91
N GLY A 210 16.37 -12.33 -12.80
CA GLY A 210 16.87 -12.59 -11.45
C GLY A 210 17.55 -11.39 -10.77
N ASN A 211 17.55 -10.21 -11.40
CA ASN A 211 18.08 -8.96 -10.85
C ASN A 211 17.04 -8.25 -9.95
N LEU A 212 16.71 -8.89 -8.82
CA LEU A 212 15.60 -8.46 -7.96
C LEU A 212 15.75 -7.03 -7.44
N HIS A 213 16.98 -6.61 -7.12
CA HIS A 213 17.30 -5.26 -6.65
C HIS A 213 16.90 -4.18 -7.66
N ASP A 214 17.29 -4.37 -8.92
CA ASP A 214 16.91 -3.45 -10.00
C ASP A 214 15.41 -3.50 -10.29
N GLY A 215 14.79 -4.68 -10.15
CA GLY A 215 13.34 -4.84 -10.19
C GLY A 215 12.62 -3.96 -9.16
N VAL A 216 13.05 -4.03 -7.90
CA VAL A 216 12.51 -3.19 -6.81
C VAL A 216 12.74 -1.71 -7.10
N ARG A 217 13.96 -1.34 -7.52
CA ARG A 217 14.30 0.06 -7.82
C ARG A 217 13.41 0.63 -8.92
N ALA A 218 13.20 -0.09 -10.01
CA ALA A 218 12.39 0.36 -11.14
C ALA A 218 10.92 0.50 -10.75
N LEU A 219 10.34 -0.52 -10.11
CA LEU A 219 8.94 -0.46 -9.64
C LEU A 219 8.73 0.64 -8.59
N ALA A 220 9.67 0.83 -7.67
CA ALA A 220 9.62 1.92 -6.71
C ALA A 220 9.69 3.30 -7.38
N ARG A 221 10.46 3.47 -8.46
CA ARG A 221 10.48 4.72 -9.22
C ARG A 221 9.13 4.99 -9.88
N HIS A 222 8.51 3.98 -10.49
CA HIS A 222 7.17 4.12 -11.06
C HIS A 222 6.16 4.55 -9.99
N GLU A 223 6.10 3.80 -8.90
CA GLU A 223 5.21 4.09 -7.77
C GLU A 223 5.44 5.50 -7.20
N GLN A 224 6.69 5.84 -6.86
CA GLN A 224 7.00 7.02 -6.08
C GLN A 224 7.06 8.31 -6.92
N LEU A 225 7.48 8.23 -8.19
CA LEU A 225 7.68 9.40 -9.05
C LEU A 225 6.59 9.58 -10.10
N ASN A 226 6.07 8.49 -10.68
CA ASN A 226 5.07 8.58 -11.75
C ASN A 226 3.64 8.56 -11.20
N ILE A 227 3.41 7.92 -10.05
CA ILE A 227 2.09 7.88 -9.41
C ILE A 227 2.01 8.86 -8.23
N LEU A 228 2.79 8.64 -7.16
CA LEU A 228 2.61 9.41 -5.91
C LEU A 228 3.03 10.87 -6.00
N GLN A 229 4.05 11.21 -6.80
CA GLN A 229 4.52 12.59 -6.89
C GLN A 229 3.40 13.52 -7.39
N PRO A 230 2.84 13.33 -8.60
CA PRO A 230 1.75 14.18 -9.08
C PRO A 230 0.45 14.02 -8.27
N ALA A 231 0.14 12.81 -7.78
CA ALA A 231 -1.09 12.54 -7.06
C ALA A 231 -1.17 13.13 -5.66
N MET A 232 -0.03 13.35 -5.00
CA MET A 232 0.01 13.64 -3.56
C MET A 232 1.12 14.61 -3.19
N TYR A 233 2.37 14.38 -3.61
CA TYR A 233 3.50 15.16 -3.10
C TYR A 233 3.68 16.52 -3.77
N ASP A 234 3.16 16.72 -4.99
CA ASP A 234 3.10 18.04 -5.65
C ASP A 234 1.99 18.93 -5.08
N ASN A 235 1.07 18.36 -4.29
CA ASN A 235 0.06 19.13 -3.58
C ASN A 235 0.71 19.97 -2.47
N VAL A 236 0.61 21.30 -2.60
CA VAL A 236 1.21 22.26 -1.65
C VAL A 236 0.77 22.02 -0.20
N ARG A 237 -0.50 21.67 0.03
CA ARG A 237 -1.01 21.42 1.40
C ARG A 237 -0.38 20.15 1.98
N PHE A 238 -0.31 19.08 1.20
CA PHE A 238 0.28 17.82 1.66
C PHE A 238 1.80 17.94 1.85
N ALA A 239 2.50 18.60 0.93
CA ALA A 239 3.93 18.88 1.08
C ALA A 239 4.24 19.71 2.33
N ALA A 240 3.44 20.76 2.59
CA ALA A 240 3.57 21.57 3.80
C ALA A 240 3.30 20.75 5.08
N LEU A 241 2.33 19.84 5.05
CA LEU A 241 2.03 18.93 6.15
C LEU A 241 3.21 17.98 6.46
N MET A 242 3.80 17.36 5.43
CA MET A 242 4.96 16.47 5.61
C MET A 242 6.18 17.22 6.18
N ARG A 243 6.45 18.43 5.67
CA ARG A 243 7.55 19.27 6.19
C ARG A 243 7.31 19.69 7.64
N SER A 244 6.07 20.02 7.99
CA SER A 244 5.69 20.39 9.36
C SER A 244 5.82 19.20 10.31
N ASN A 245 5.34 18.01 9.92
CA ASN A 245 5.52 16.78 10.69
C ASN A 245 7.00 16.50 10.97
N GLN A 246 7.84 16.57 9.92
CA GLN A 246 9.29 16.36 10.03
C GLN A 246 9.93 17.37 10.99
N PHE A 247 9.61 18.65 10.85
CA PHE A 247 10.14 19.71 11.71
C PHE A 247 9.76 19.48 13.18
N PHE A 248 8.48 19.21 13.46
CA PHE A 248 7.99 19.02 14.83
C PHE A 248 8.51 17.74 15.48
N TRP A 249 8.65 16.65 14.71
CA TRP A 249 9.22 15.41 15.22
C TRP A 249 10.72 15.58 15.57
N VAL A 250 11.54 16.11 14.65
CA VAL A 250 12.99 16.29 14.88
C VAL A 250 13.27 17.26 16.04
N THR A 251 12.43 18.28 16.23
CA THR A 251 12.61 19.30 17.28
C THR A 251 11.98 18.92 18.62
N ASN A 252 11.32 17.75 18.73
CA ASN A 252 10.53 17.35 19.90
C ASN A 252 9.51 18.41 20.33
N PHE A 253 8.94 19.15 19.37
CA PHE A 253 7.94 20.16 19.67
C PHE A 253 6.63 19.48 20.10
N PRO A 254 6.01 19.88 21.22
CA PRO A 254 4.87 19.18 21.81
C PRO A 254 3.57 19.49 21.05
N THR A 255 3.45 18.97 19.82
CA THR A 255 2.21 19.10 19.04
C THR A 255 1.21 17.97 19.29
N GLY A 256 1.66 16.85 19.87
CA GLY A 256 0.84 15.65 20.11
C GLY A 256 0.47 14.88 18.84
N PHE A 257 0.82 15.35 17.63
CA PHE A 257 0.49 14.69 16.37
C PHE A 257 1.68 14.32 15.49
N SER A 258 2.89 14.80 15.80
CA SER A 258 4.07 14.46 15.01
C SER A 258 4.48 13.00 15.20
N GLN A 259 4.85 12.34 14.11
CA GLN A 259 5.35 10.96 14.12
C GLN A 259 6.65 10.87 13.32
N GLU A 260 7.53 9.97 13.74
CA GLU A 260 8.70 9.61 12.93
C GLU A 260 8.24 9.05 11.59
N ILE A 261 8.81 9.57 10.50
CA ILE A 261 8.67 8.92 9.19
C ILE A 261 9.66 7.77 9.18
N GLN A 262 9.15 6.55 9.32
CA GLN A 262 9.93 5.33 9.42
C GLN A 262 9.26 4.21 8.63
N LEU A 263 10.00 3.14 8.36
CA LEU A 263 9.49 1.86 7.92
C LEU A 263 10.01 0.77 8.86
N THR A 264 9.11 0.01 9.46
CA THR A 264 9.47 -1.17 10.25
C THR A 264 9.16 -2.44 9.45
N LEU A 265 10.19 -3.24 9.17
CA LEU A 265 10.14 -4.55 8.50
C LEU A 265 9.68 -5.67 9.47
N SER A 266 8.61 -5.39 10.20
CA SER A 266 7.92 -6.31 11.12
C SER A 266 6.40 -6.09 11.03
N ASN A 267 5.61 -6.93 11.70
CA ASN A 267 4.16 -6.74 11.82
C ASN A 267 3.78 -5.53 12.70
N GLU A 268 4.71 -5.04 13.54
CA GLU A 268 4.45 -3.95 14.47
C GLU A 268 4.59 -2.55 13.84
N CYS A 269 3.92 -1.56 14.45
CA CYS A 269 3.97 -0.16 14.01
C CYS A 269 5.27 0.59 14.39
N LYS A 270 5.92 0.15 15.47
CA LYS A 270 7.18 0.69 16.00
C LYS A 270 8.06 -0.49 16.42
N SER A 271 9.37 -0.33 16.33
CA SER A 271 10.25 -1.30 16.96
C SER A 271 10.29 -1.06 18.46
N GLU A 272 10.30 -2.13 19.25
CA GLU A 272 10.51 -2.10 20.69
C GLU A 272 12.00 -1.97 21.06
N ARG A 273 12.92 -2.19 20.11
CA ARG A 273 14.36 -2.15 20.33
C ARG A 273 14.98 -0.94 19.63
N VAL A 274 15.87 -0.24 20.36
CA VAL A 274 16.56 0.96 19.86
C VAL A 274 17.46 0.65 18.65
N ASP A 275 18.06 -0.55 18.60
CA ASP A 275 18.98 -0.99 17.54
C ASP A 275 18.39 -2.10 16.65
N ASP A 276 17.08 -2.07 16.40
CA ASP A 276 16.44 -3.09 15.56
C ASP A 276 16.84 -2.93 14.08
N PRO A 277 17.50 -3.93 13.46
CA PRO A 277 17.88 -3.86 12.04
C PRO A 277 16.66 -3.85 11.09
N ARG A 278 15.44 -4.06 11.60
CA ARG A 278 14.19 -3.96 10.83
C ARG A 278 13.64 -2.53 10.80
N HIS A 279 14.21 -1.59 11.56
CA HIS A 279 13.83 -0.19 11.57
C HIS A 279 14.62 0.61 10.54
N VAL A 280 13.91 1.32 9.66
CA VAL A 280 14.52 2.25 8.70
C VAL A 280 13.85 3.61 8.86
N GLY A 281 14.58 4.57 9.41
CA GLY A 281 14.11 5.95 9.57
C GLY A 281 14.36 6.83 8.34
N PHE A 282 13.52 7.85 8.18
CA PHE A 282 13.82 9.00 7.31
C PHE A 282 14.97 9.83 7.91
N SER A 283 15.42 10.86 7.18
CA SER A 283 16.48 11.75 7.65
C SER A 283 16.10 12.39 8.99
N LYS A 284 17.05 12.49 9.93
CA LYS A 284 16.89 13.24 11.18
C LYS A 284 17.13 14.74 11.02
N SER A 285 17.36 15.23 9.80
CA SER A 285 17.51 16.66 9.53
C SER A 285 16.16 17.38 9.57
N ARG A 286 16.12 18.53 10.23
CA ARG A 286 14.96 19.44 10.25
C ARG A 286 14.62 20.03 8.87
N PHE A 287 15.57 20.00 7.94
CA PHE A 287 15.41 20.53 6.58
C PHE A 287 15.10 19.44 5.54
N ALA A 288 15.09 18.17 5.96
CA ALA A 288 14.75 17.08 5.08
C ALA A 288 13.31 17.20 4.59
N ASN A 289 13.09 16.84 3.33
CA ASN A 289 11.81 17.03 2.66
C ASN A 289 11.33 15.73 2.01
N LEU A 290 10.38 15.06 2.64
CA LEU A 290 9.77 13.85 2.07
C LEU A 290 9.00 14.12 0.76
N ALA A 291 8.52 15.35 0.55
CA ALA A 291 7.85 15.73 -0.69
C ALA A 291 8.83 15.87 -1.87
N ASP A 292 10.13 16.06 -1.61
CA ASP A 292 11.16 16.01 -2.65
C ASP A 292 11.37 14.56 -3.10
N GLY A 293 11.10 14.29 -4.38
CA GLY A 293 11.22 12.95 -4.94
C GLY A 293 12.61 12.34 -4.82
N LYS A 294 13.69 13.14 -4.87
CA LYS A 294 15.07 12.62 -4.77
C LYS A 294 15.39 12.20 -3.34
N GLU A 295 15.04 13.02 -2.35
CA GLU A 295 15.22 12.69 -0.93
C GLU A 295 14.36 11.49 -0.53
N ARG A 296 13.10 11.45 -0.97
CA ARG A 296 12.21 10.32 -0.72
C ARG A 296 12.72 9.04 -1.35
N MET A 297 13.17 9.08 -2.60
CA MET A 297 13.73 7.89 -3.26
C MET A 297 14.98 7.37 -2.55
N LYS A 298 15.83 8.24 -1.96
CA LYS A 298 16.95 7.77 -1.13
C LYS A 298 16.46 6.97 0.07
N PHE A 299 15.37 7.39 0.71
CA PHE A 299 14.77 6.66 1.83
C PHE A 299 14.17 5.33 1.40
N VAL A 300 13.38 5.33 0.32
CA VAL A 300 12.76 4.12 -0.23
C VAL A 300 13.80 3.08 -0.64
N LEU A 301 14.88 3.51 -1.30
CA LEU A 301 15.96 2.58 -1.71
C LEU A 301 16.76 2.05 -0.52
N ARG A 302 17.01 2.85 0.53
CA ARG A 302 17.60 2.31 1.77
C ARG A 302 16.73 1.25 2.42
N ALA A 303 15.41 1.45 2.42
CA ALA A 303 14.47 0.45 2.93
C ALA A 303 14.50 -0.84 2.10
N ALA A 304 14.59 -0.72 0.77
CA ALA A 304 14.76 -1.87 -0.12
C ALA A 304 16.08 -2.60 0.13
N ASP A 305 17.18 -1.87 0.27
CA ASP A 305 18.51 -2.44 0.57
C ASP A 305 18.50 -3.18 1.92
N GLN A 306 17.86 -2.60 2.94
CA GLN A 306 17.73 -3.22 4.25
C GLN A 306 16.90 -4.51 4.20
N PHE A 307 15.79 -4.48 3.46
CA PHE A 307 14.95 -5.67 3.27
C PHE A 307 15.70 -6.78 2.55
N ASP A 308 16.39 -6.47 1.45
CA ASP A 308 17.22 -7.43 0.72
C ASP A 308 18.37 -7.98 1.59
N TRP A 309 19.02 -7.13 2.39
CA TRP A 309 20.05 -7.57 3.34
C TRP A 309 19.50 -8.57 4.37
N LEU A 310 18.34 -8.29 4.97
CA LEU A 310 17.69 -9.21 5.91
C LEU A 310 17.34 -10.55 5.25
N LEU A 311 16.94 -10.56 3.99
CA LEU A 311 16.62 -11.80 3.27
C LEU A 311 17.83 -12.68 2.95
N ARG A 312 19.05 -12.11 2.95
CA ARG A 312 20.30 -12.85 2.73
C ARG A 312 20.83 -13.52 4.01
N ASP A 313 20.47 -12.99 5.17
CA ASP A 313 20.77 -13.59 6.47
C ASP A 313 19.72 -14.65 6.87
N PRO A 314 20.09 -15.86 7.33
CA PRO A 314 19.11 -16.89 7.68
C PRO A 314 18.12 -16.48 8.78
N LEU A 315 18.58 -15.76 9.82
CA LEU A 315 17.71 -15.30 10.91
C LEU A 315 16.83 -14.13 10.45
N GLY A 316 17.42 -13.16 9.75
CA GLY A 316 16.69 -12.05 9.14
C GLY A 316 15.59 -12.53 8.19
N ARG A 317 15.89 -13.55 7.37
CA ARG A 317 14.93 -14.15 6.45
C ARG A 317 13.78 -14.84 7.18
N TYR A 318 14.09 -15.55 8.26
CA TYR A 318 13.08 -16.18 9.11
C TYR A 318 12.16 -15.12 9.76
N ASP A 319 12.74 -14.07 10.33
CA ASP A 319 12.01 -12.99 10.99
C ASP A 319 11.11 -12.22 10.02
N VAL A 320 11.66 -11.83 8.87
CA VAL A 320 10.90 -11.17 7.80
C VAL A 320 9.79 -12.07 7.27
N GLY A 321 10.08 -13.34 7.01
CA GLY A 321 9.10 -14.31 6.52
C GLY A 321 7.95 -14.53 7.51
N ASN A 322 8.26 -14.59 8.81
CA ASN A 322 7.26 -14.68 9.87
C ASN A 322 6.42 -13.40 9.98
N ALA A 323 7.06 -12.24 9.92
CA ALA A 323 6.36 -10.96 9.94
C ALA A 323 5.39 -10.82 8.76
N LEU A 324 5.83 -11.13 7.53
CA LEU A 324 4.97 -11.15 6.35
C LEU A 324 3.86 -12.19 6.45
N SER A 325 4.13 -13.36 7.04
CA SER A 325 3.09 -14.36 7.34
C SER A 325 2.07 -13.85 8.35
N GLY A 326 2.48 -13.04 9.33
CA GLY A 326 1.60 -12.35 10.27
C GLY A 326 0.69 -11.34 9.56
N VAL A 327 1.29 -10.49 8.73
CA VAL A 327 0.59 -9.49 7.90
C VAL A 327 -0.40 -10.15 6.95
N ALA A 328 -0.01 -11.25 6.29
CA ALA A 328 -0.84 -12.03 5.36
C ALA A 328 -2.10 -12.62 6.02
N ARG A 329 -2.03 -12.95 7.31
CA ARG A 329 -3.16 -13.46 8.11
C ARG A 329 -4.01 -12.34 8.73
N GLY A 330 -3.64 -11.08 8.51
CA GLY A 330 -4.30 -9.93 9.14
C GLY A 330 -4.10 -9.86 10.66
N ARG A 331 -3.07 -10.53 11.20
CA ARG A 331 -2.73 -10.41 12.63
C ARG A 331 -2.09 -9.05 12.87
N LYS A 332 -2.40 -8.48 14.05
CA LYS A 332 -1.85 -7.20 14.50
C LYS A 332 -0.33 -7.24 14.59
#